data_AF-A0A662VM82-F1
#
_entry.id   AF-A0A662VM82-F1
#
_cell.length_a   1.000
_cell.length_b   1.000
_cell.length_c   1.000
_cell.angle_alpha   90.00
_cell.angle_beta   90.00
_cell.angle_gamma   90.00
#
_symmetry.space_group_name_H-M   'P 1'
#
loop_
_entity.id
_entity.type
_entity.pdbx_description
1 polymer ?
#
loop_
_entity_poly.entity_id
_entity_poly.type
_entity_poly.pdbx_seq_one_letter_code
_entity_poly.pdbx_strand_id
1 'polypeptide(L)' 'MQHEYVIGATGTGKSTLLANQAVQAFESGACCVVIDPHGDLALDVARAVNPGNLDRVYFLDPLRVHFSLNSQAEDCWS' A
#
# COMPACT_ATOMS: atom_id res chain seq x y z
N MET A 1 1.41 7.94 -18.37
CA MET A 1 2.61 8.65 -17.88
C MET A 1 3.83 7.81 -18.21
N GLN A 2 4.93 8.45 -18.59
CA GLN A 2 6.26 7.83 -18.49
C GLN A 2 6.84 8.26 -17.13
N HIS A 3 7.48 7.33 -16.42
CA HIS A 3 8.03 7.38 -15.05
C HIS A 3 8.08 8.75 -14.32
N GLU A 4 7.63 8.77 -13.06
CA GLU A 4 7.66 9.95 -12.19
C GLU A 4 8.78 9.82 -11.13
N TYR A 5 9.44 10.94 -10.80
CA TYR A 5 10.41 11.02 -9.71
C TYR A 5 10.06 12.19 -8.78
N VAL A 6 9.72 11.88 -7.53
CA VAL A 6 9.22 12.84 -6.53
C VAL A 6 10.33 13.20 -5.54
N ILE A 7 10.68 14.49 -5.45
CA ILE A 7 11.71 15.02 -4.53
C ILE A 7 11.08 16.08 -3.61
N GLY A 8 11.48 16.09 -2.34
CA GLY A 8 11.06 17.09 -1.35
C GLY A 8 11.64 16.80 0.02
N ALA A 9 11.72 17.82 0.88
CA ALA A 9 12.21 17.67 2.25
C ALA A 9 11.34 16.70 3.09
N THR A 10 11.85 16.19 4.21
CA THR A 10 11.04 15.40 5.14
C THR A 10 9.84 16.21 5.63
N GLY A 11 8.67 15.58 5.73
CA GLY A 11 7.43 16.26 6.13
C GLY A 11 6.68 17.00 5.02
N THR A 12 7.17 17.02 3.77
CA THR A 12 6.47 17.68 2.66
C THR A 12 5.35 16.85 2.02
N GLY A 13 4.93 15.75 2.63
CA GLY A 13 3.80 14.93 2.15
C GLY A 13 4.10 13.97 0.99
N LYS A 14 5.37 13.63 0.74
CA LYS A 14 5.75 12.71 -0.35
C LYS A 14 5.09 11.33 -0.22
N SER A 15 5.14 10.73 0.96
CA SER A 15 4.51 9.42 1.22
C SER A 15 3.01 9.50 1.02
N THR A 16 2.37 10.59 1.46
CA THR A 16 0.95 10.86 1.24
C THR A 16 0.60 10.95 -0.24
N LEU A 17 1.42 11.62 -1.05
CA LEU A 17 1.24 11.68 -2.50
C LEU A 17 1.30 10.28 -3.12
N LEU A 18 2.36 9.51 -2.82
CA LEU A 18 2.57 8.17 -3.37
C LEU A 18 1.45 7.21 -2.94
N ALA A 19 0.99 7.28 -1.69
CA ALA A 19 -0.12 6.47 -1.20
C ALA A 19 -1.41 6.76 -1.99
N ASN A 20 -1.74 8.04 -2.18
CA ASN A 20 -2.91 8.42 -2.97
C ASN A 20 -2.81 7.96 -4.43
N GLN A 21 -1.63 8.06 -5.05
CA GLN A 21 -1.42 7.57 -6.41
C GLN A 21 -1.61 6.06 -6.51
N ALA A 22 -1.07 5.30 -5.56
CA ALA A 22 -1.22 3.85 -5.52
C ALA A 22 -2.68 3.43 -5.33
N VAL A 23 -3.40 4.05 -4.38
CA VAL A 23 -4.83 3.77 -4.13
C VAL A 23 -5.66 4.10 -5.37
N GLN A 24 -5.44 5.26 -6.00
CA GLN A 24 -6.17 5.62 -7.23
C GLN A 24 -5.90 4.64 -8.36
N ALA A 25 -4.65 4.19 -8.54
CA ALA A 25 -4.32 3.18 -9.54
C ALA A 25 -5.03 1.86 -9.24
N PHE A 26 -4.97 1.38 -7.99
CA PHE A 26 -5.62 0.14 -7.56
C PHE A 26 -7.14 0.19 -7.77
N GLU A 27 -7.80 1.26 -7.33
CA GLU A 27 -9.25 1.45 -7.45
C GLU A 27 -9.69 1.64 -8.92
N SER A 28 -8.80 2.12 -9.79
CA SER A 28 -9.03 2.14 -11.24
C SER A 28 -8.90 0.76 -11.92
N GLY A 29 -8.59 -0.28 -11.14
CA GLY A 29 -8.41 -1.66 -11.63
C GLY A 29 -7.00 -1.96 -12.13
N ALA A 30 -6.03 -1.07 -11.91
CA ALA A 30 -4.64 -1.33 -12.28
C ALA A 30 -3.98 -2.29 -11.29
N CYS A 31 -3.11 -3.17 -11.81
CA CYS A 31 -2.19 -3.91 -10.96
C CYS A 31 -1.03 -2.97 -10.58
N CYS A 32 -0.82 -2.77 -9.28
CA CYS A 32 0.25 -1.93 -8.74
C CYS A 32 1.03 -2.67 -7.66
N VAL A 33 2.32 -2.36 -7.55
CA VAL A 33 3.21 -2.87 -6.50
C VAL A 33 3.82 -1.69 -5.78
N VAL A 34 3.71 -1.69 -4.45
CA VAL A 34 4.38 -0.73 -3.58
C VAL A 34 5.61 -1.42 -2.99
N ILE A 35 6.79 -0.84 -3.22
CA ILE A 35 8.05 -1.31 -2.63
C ILE A 35 8.44 -0.31 -1.56
N ASP A 36 8.42 -0.76 -0.32
CA ASP A 36 8.60 0.10 0.84
C ASP A 36 9.59 -0.54 1.83
N PRO A 37 10.81 0.03 1.98
CA PRO A 37 11.80 -0.47 2.93
C PRO A 37 11.40 -0.32 4.40
N HIS A 38 10.47 0.58 4.72
CA HIS A 38 10.10 0.92 6.09
C HIS A 38 8.75 0.29 6.51
N GLY A 39 7.89 0.03 5.54
CA GLY A 39 6.60 -0.66 5.70
C GLY A 39 5.44 0.28 6.07
N ASP A 40 5.70 1.53 6.42
CA ASP A 40 4.67 2.52 6.78
C ASP A 40 3.82 2.93 5.56
N LEU A 41 4.44 3.18 4.41
CA LEU A 41 3.73 3.52 3.17
C LEU A 41 2.85 2.36 2.71
N ALA A 42 3.34 1.12 2.76
CA ALA A 42 2.55 -0.05 2.35
C ALA A 42 1.30 -0.24 3.22
N LEU A 43 1.42 0.00 4.52
CA LEU A 43 0.29 -0.02 5.46
C LEU A 43 -0.70 1.11 5.20
N ASP A 44 -0.22 2.32 4.94
CA ASP A 44 -1.06 3.47 4.62
C ASP A 44 -1.89 3.23 3.35
N VAL A 45 -1.29 2.62 2.32
CA VAL A 45 -2.00 2.24 1.09
C VAL A 45 -3.10 1.23 1.38
N ALA A 46 -2.78 0.14 2.09
CA ALA A 46 -3.77 -0.90 2.38
C ALA A 46 -4.93 -0.40 3.25
N ARG A 47 -4.68 0.53 4.18
CA ARG A 47 -5.72 1.17 5.00
C ARG A 47 -6.62 2.12 4.21
N ALA A 48 -6.12 2.68 3.12
CA ALA A 48 -6.84 3.64 2.28
C ALA A 48 -7.64 3.00 1.14
N VAL A 49 -7.36 1.73 0.79
CA VAL A 49 -8.15 0.95 -0.16
C VAL A 49 -9.57 0.72 0.38
N ASN A 50 -10.56 0.67 -0.52
CA ASN A 50 -11.93 0.33 -0.15
C ASN A 50 -11.96 -1.04 0.56
N PRO A 51 -12.56 -1.15 1.78
CA PRO A 51 -12.62 -2.41 2.52
C PRO A 51 -13.15 -3.60 1.72
N GLY A 52 -14.07 -3.35 0.78
CA GLY A 52 -14.64 -4.39 -0.09
C GLY A 52 -13.65 -5.00 -1.11
N ASN A 53 -12.46 -4.42 -1.26
CA ASN A 53 -11.42 -4.86 -2.18
C ASN A 53 -10.17 -5.42 -1.46
N LEU A 54 -10.20 -5.56 -0.13
CA LEU A 54 -9.03 -6.01 0.66
C LEU A 54 -8.61 -7.45 0.33
N ASP A 55 -9.52 -8.28 -0.19
CA ASP A 55 -9.23 -9.62 -0.70
C ASP A 55 -8.22 -9.61 -1.85
N ARG A 56 -8.06 -8.47 -2.53
CA ARG A 56 -7.14 -8.26 -3.66
C ARG A 56 -5.83 -7.58 -3.24
N VAL A 57 -5.63 -7.36 -1.94
CA VAL A 57 -4.41 -6.76 -1.38
C VAL A 57 -3.56 -7.86 -0.76
N TYR A 58 -2.28 -7.91 -1.14
CA TYR A 58 -1.32 -8.90 -0.69
C TYR A 58 -0.09 -8.22 -0.12
N PHE A 59 0.38 -8.68 1.04
CA PHE A 59 1.63 -8.22 1.65
C PHE A 59 2.72 -9.26 1.47
N LEU A 60 3.89 -8.81 1.01
CA LEU A 60 5.11 -9.60 0.99
C LEU A 60 6.13 -8.94 1.91
N ASP A 61 6.19 -9.40 3.15
CA ASP A 61 7.17 -8.97 4.14
C ASP A 61 8.03 -10.18 4.56
N PRO A 62 9.31 -10.25 4.12
CA PRO A 62 10.19 -11.37 4.46
C PRO A 62 10.65 -11.36 5.92
N LEU A 63 10.48 -10.25 6.64
CA LEU A 63 10.92 -10.09 8.03
C LEU A 63 9.79 -10.29 9.04
N ARG A 64 8.53 -10.15 8.61
CA ARG A 64 7.33 -10.34 9.47
C ARG A 64 6.46 -11.54 9.08
N VAL A 65 6.99 -12.52 8.34
CA VAL A 65 6.20 -13.54 7.62
C VAL A 65 5.02 -14.14 8.41
N HIS A 66 3.82 -13.75 8.01
CA HIS A 66 2.78 -14.69 7.58
C HIS A 66 2.50 -14.38 6.11
N PHE A 67 2.86 -15.32 5.21
CA PHE A 67 2.50 -15.26 3.79
C PHE A 67 0.97 -15.35 3.71
N SER A 68 0.25 -14.23 3.77
CA SER A 68 -1.20 -14.21 3.61
C SER A 68 -1.53 -14.16 2.13
N LEU A 69 -1.62 -15.33 1.49
CA LEU A 69 -2.47 -15.51 0.32
C LEU A 69 -3.91 -15.68 0.86
N ASN A 70 -4.48 -14.56 1.33
CA ASN A 70 -5.67 -14.36 2.18
C ASN A 70 -6.68 -15.50 2.41
N SER A 71 -7.21 -15.57 3.64
CA SER A 71 -8.63 -15.26 3.91
C SER A 71 -8.87 -14.94 5.39
N GLN A 72 -9.73 -13.94 5.66
CA GLN A 72 -10.17 -13.38 6.96
C GLN A 72 -9.14 -12.39 7.57
N ALA A 73 -9.40 -11.07 7.64
CA ALA A 73 -10.44 -10.41 8.44
C ALA A 73 -10.45 -10.92 9.89
N GLU A 74 -10.59 -9.98 10.83
CA GLU A 74 -10.77 -10.19 12.28
C GLU A 74 -9.45 -10.13 13.10
N ASP A 75 -9.23 -8.99 13.79
CA ASP A 75 -8.54 -8.88 15.10
C ASP A 75 -7.07 -8.46 15.30
N CYS A 76 -6.31 -7.90 14.34
CA CYS A 76 -4.85 -7.66 14.59
C CYS A 76 -4.27 -6.27 14.23
N TRP A 77 -5.01 -5.18 14.46
CA TRP A 77 -4.42 -3.81 14.47
C TRP A 77 -4.66 -3.06 15.80
N SER A 78 -4.64 -3.78 16.92
CA SER A 78 -4.43 -3.21 18.27
C SER A 78 -2.94 -3.09 18.58
#